data_AF-A0A957IJV6-F1
#
_entry.id   AF-A0A957IJV6-F1
#
_cell.length_a   1.000
_cell.length_b   1.000
_cell.length_c   1.000
_cell.angle_alpha   90.00
_cell.angle_beta   90.00
_cell.angle_gamma   90.00
#
_symmetry.space_group_name_H-M   'P 1'
#
loop_
_entity.id
_entity.type
_entity.pdbx_description
1 polymer ?
#
loop_
_entity_poly.entity_id
_entity_poly.type
_entity_poly.pdbx_seq_one_letter_code
_entity_poly.pdbx_strand_id
1 'polypeptide(L)'
;MSSDRRKRRVNRRDRYQIDPETAVVAKITQPINTLPPYELLNDEGLEKIHNASLEILSDVGIDFYDDEAQAILKQHGVRLEG
;
A
#
# COMPACT_ATOMS: atom_id res chain seq x y z
N MET A 1 -63.11 11.89 8.60
CA MET A 1 -61.96 12.25 7.72
C MET A 1 -60.60 11.99 8.41
N SER A 2 -60.31 10.78 8.92
CA SER A 2 -59.06 10.49 9.67
C SER A 2 -58.35 9.19 9.28
N SER A 3 -58.93 8.38 8.39
CA SER A 3 -58.34 7.10 7.96
C SER A 3 -57.25 7.27 6.89
N ASP A 4 -57.30 8.36 6.13
CA ASP A 4 -56.45 8.56 4.95
C ASP A 4 -55.01 9.02 5.32
N ARG A 5 -54.86 9.73 6.45
CA ARG A 5 -53.54 10.13 6.99
C ARG A 5 -52.76 8.94 7.59
N ARG A 6 -53.46 7.94 8.15
CA ARG A 6 -52.83 6.73 8.68
C ARG A 6 -52.27 5.85 7.56
N LYS A 7 -53.01 5.67 6.46
CA LYS A 7 -52.55 4.88 5.30
C LYS A 7 -51.30 5.47 4.65
N ARG A 8 -51.20 6.79 4.53
CA ARG A 8 -50.02 7.47 3.95
C ARG A 8 -48.75 7.35 4.80
N ARG A 9 -48.89 7.15 6.13
CA ARG A 9 -47.75 7.00 7.04
C ARG A 9 -47.20 5.57 7.06
N VAL A 10 -48.04 4.57 6.75
CA VAL A 10 -47.64 3.15 6.62
C VAL A 10 -46.84 2.94 5.33
N ASN A 11 -47.30 3.48 4.19
CA ASN A 11 -46.61 3.39 2.90
C ASN A 11 -45.22 4.05 2.83
N ARG A 12 -44.86 4.88 3.82
CA ARG A 12 -43.53 5.51 3.91
C ARG A 12 -42.55 4.68 4.74
N ARG A 13 -43.05 3.79 5.61
CA ARG A 13 -42.23 2.84 6.39
C ARG A 13 -41.85 1.61 5.58
N ASP A 14 -42.72 1.16 4.68
CA ASP A 14 -42.39 0.04 3.77
C ASP A 14 -41.36 0.42 2.68
N ARG A 15 -41.14 1.72 2.45
CA ARG A 15 -40.11 2.19 1.52
C ARG A 15 -38.69 2.25 2.13
N TYR A 16 -38.58 1.96 3.42
CA TYR A 16 -37.31 1.70 4.10
C TYR A 16 -37.18 0.20 4.43
N GLN A 17 -37.83 -0.67 3.65
CA GLN A 17 -37.32 -2.02 3.50
C GLN A 17 -36.07 -1.86 2.64
N ILE A 18 -34.92 -1.89 3.31
CA ILE A 18 -33.61 -2.03 2.67
C ILE A 18 -33.77 -3.18 1.68
N ASP A 19 -33.71 -2.86 0.40
CA ASP A 19 -33.83 -3.86 -0.65
C ASP A 19 -32.71 -4.88 -0.40
N PRO A 20 -33.01 -6.16 -0.13
CA PRO A 20 -31.97 -7.16 0.09
C PRO A 20 -31.02 -7.27 -1.12
N GLU A 21 -31.47 -6.80 -2.30
CA GLU A 21 -30.66 -6.65 -3.49
C GLU A 21 -29.60 -5.53 -3.36
N THR A 22 -29.90 -4.43 -2.66
CA THR A 22 -28.90 -3.40 -2.29
C THR A 22 -27.96 -3.81 -1.15
N ALA A 23 -28.30 -4.84 -0.36
CA ALA A 23 -27.46 -5.32 0.72
C ALA A 23 -26.26 -6.16 0.23
N VAL A 24 -26.30 -6.63 -1.02
CA VAL A 24 -25.16 -7.31 -1.66
C VAL A 24 -24.36 -6.28 -2.45
N VAL A 25 -23.94 -5.19 -1.80
CA VAL A 25 -22.77 -4.45 -2.28
C VAL A 25 -21.62 -5.44 -2.20
N ALA A 26 -21.25 -6.03 -3.33
CA ALA A 26 -20.10 -6.90 -3.42
C ALA A 26 -18.93 -6.19 -2.73
N LYS A 27 -18.44 -6.76 -1.62
CA LYS A 27 -17.26 -6.23 -0.93
C LYS A 27 -16.15 -6.20 -1.97
N ILE A 28 -15.76 -5.01 -2.41
CA ILE A 28 -14.64 -4.83 -3.32
C ILE A 28 -13.39 -5.21 -2.52
N THR A 29 -12.90 -6.43 -2.74
CA THR A 29 -11.63 -6.90 -2.19
C THR A 29 -10.52 -6.56 -3.16
N GLN A 30 -9.39 -6.09 -2.65
CA GLN A 30 -8.21 -5.87 -3.49
C GLN A 30 -7.76 -7.21 -4.09
N PRO A 31 -7.62 -7.31 -5.43
CA PRO A 31 -7.10 -8.51 -6.04
C PRO A 31 -5.64 -8.72 -5.62
N ILE A 32 -5.30 -9.95 -5.28
CA ILE A 32 -3.93 -10.35 -4.94
C ILE A 32 -3.30 -10.94 -6.20
N ASN A 33 -2.11 -10.47 -6.58
CA ASN A 33 -1.37 -11.09 -7.68
C ASN A 33 -0.86 -12.47 -7.26
N THR A 34 -1.40 -13.52 -7.87
CA THR A 34 -0.99 -14.92 -7.63
C THR A 34 -0.06 -15.46 -8.73
N LEU A 35 0.27 -14.64 -9.74
CA LEU A 35 1.17 -15.04 -10.82
C LEU A 35 2.62 -15.02 -10.32
N PRO A 36 3.46 -15.96 -10.80
CA PRO A 36 4.88 -15.91 -10.50
C PRO A 36 5.50 -14.63 -11.10
N PRO A 37 6.49 -14.02 -10.42
CA PRO A 37 7.25 -12.91 -10.98
C PRO A 37 7.90 -13.32 -12.31
N TYR A 38 7.96 -12.38 -13.25
CA TYR A 38 8.71 -12.59 -14.49
C TYR A 38 10.16 -12.17 -14.29
N GLU A 39 11.10 -13.09 -14.52
CA GLU A 39 12.53 -12.83 -14.39
C GLU A 39 13.06 -12.09 -15.63
N LEU A 40 13.42 -10.81 -15.44
CA LEU A 40 13.98 -9.97 -16.51
C LEU A 40 15.48 -10.18 -16.71
N LEU A 41 16.17 -10.62 -15.67
CA LEU A 41 17.62 -10.83 -15.64
C LEU A 41 17.90 -12.20 -15.06
N ASN A 42 18.97 -12.83 -15.54
CA ASN A 42 19.53 -14.03 -14.92
C ASN A 42 20.42 -13.64 -13.72
N ASP A 43 20.89 -14.64 -12.99
CA ASP A 43 21.75 -14.45 -11.80
C ASP A 43 22.98 -13.60 -12.09
N GLU A 44 23.62 -13.80 -13.25
CA GLU A 44 24.81 -13.02 -13.64
C GLU A 44 24.47 -11.52 -13.82
N GLY A 45 23.33 -11.21 -14.45
CA GLY A 45 22.86 -9.85 -14.62
C GLY A 45 22.52 -9.18 -13.28
N LEU A 46 21.92 -9.95 -12.36
CA LEU A 46 21.60 -9.48 -11.01
C LEU A 46 22.88 -9.17 -10.22
N GLU A 47 23.87 -10.07 -10.26
CA GLU A 47 25.16 -9.89 -9.59
C GLU A 47 25.94 -8.69 -10.14
N LYS A 48 25.84 -8.41 -11.43
CA LYS A 48 26.44 -7.18 -12.01
C LYS A 48 25.86 -5.92 -11.39
N ILE A 49 24.54 -5.86 -11.23
CA ILE A 49 23.87 -4.71 -10.58
C ILE A 49 24.26 -4.64 -9.10
N HIS A 50 24.31 -5.76 -8.42
CA HIS A 50 24.72 -5.82 -7.01
C HIS A 50 26.12 -5.23 -6.80
N ASN A 51 27.11 -5.71 -7.56
CA ASN A 51 28.50 -5.26 -7.45
C ASN A 51 28.65 -3.78 -7.82
N ALA A 52 28.02 -3.33 -8.90
CA ALA A 52 28.04 -1.93 -9.29
C ALA A 52 27.39 -1.02 -8.23
N SER A 53 26.33 -1.49 -7.57
CA SER A 53 25.69 -0.75 -6.47
C SER A 53 26.61 -0.62 -5.27
N LEU A 54 27.35 -1.68 -4.90
CA LEU A 54 28.32 -1.64 -3.81
C LEU A 54 29.51 -0.72 -4.12
N GLU A 55 29.99 -0.72 -5.36
CA GLU A 55 31.02 0.20 -5.83
C GLU A 55 30.57 1.66 -5.65
N ILE A 56 29.36 2.00 -6.12
CA ILE A 56 28.78 3.34 -5.95
C ILE A 56 28.66 3.71 -4.45
N LEU A 57 28.15 2.79 -3.63
CA LEU A 57 28.00 3.03 -2.19
C LEU A 57 29.35 3.25 -1.48
N SER A 58 30.41 2.56 -1.91
CA SER A 58 31.76 2.71 -1.36
C SER A 58 32.43 4.01 -1.79
N ASP A 59 32.33 4.32 -3.10
CA ASP A 59 33.19 5.32 -3.74
C ASP A 59 32.54 6.69 -3.79
N VAL A 60 31.23 6.75 -4.04
CA VAL A 60 30.46 8.00 -4.05
C VAL A 60 29.81 8.26 -2.69
N GLY A 61 29.30 7.21 -2.05
CA GLY A 61 28.56 7.33 -0.79
C GLY A 61 27.14 7.87 -0.97
N ILE A 62 26.48 8.16 0.15
CA ILE A 62 25.13 8.72 0.21
C ILE A 62 25.09 9.79 1.31
N ASP A 63 24.51 10.94 0.98
CA ASP A 63 24.29 12.02 1.94
C ASP A 63 23.11 11.71 2.87
N PHE A 64 23.40 11.56 4.15
CA PHE A 64 22.40 11.47 5.22
C PHE A 64 22.33 12.80 5.96
N TYR A 65 21.26 13.57 5.75
CA TYR A 65 21.07 14.88 6.39
C TYR A 65 20.53 14.81 7.82
N ASP A 66 20.05 13.65 8.25
CA ASP A 66 19.48 13.46 9.58
C ASP A 66 20.56 13.09 10.60
N ASP A 67 20.62 13.85 11.70
CA ASP A 67 21.65 13.69 12.73
C ASP A 67 21.56 12.33 13.45
N GLU A 68 20.34 11.81 13.65
CA GLU A 68 20.13 10.50 14.26
C GLU A 68 20.65 9.39 13.34
N ALA A 69 20.34 9.46 12.04
CA ALA A 69 20.86 8.54 11.05
C ALA A 69 22.41 8.54 11.00
N GLN A 70 23.05 9.71 11.01
CA GLN A 70 24.50 9.81 11.07
C GLN A 70 25.07 9.18 12.36
N ALA A 71 24.42 9.40 13.51
CA ALA A 71 24.85 8.81 14.77
C ALA A 71 24.78 7.28 14.75
N ILE A 72 23.73 6.70 14.17
CA ILE A 72 23.59 5.26 13.98
C ILE A 72 24.71 4.73 13.07
N LEU A 73 24.94 5.36 11.92
CA LEU A 73 25.97 4.94 10.96
C LEU A 73 27.37 4.96 11.59
N LYS A 74 27.67 5.98 12.39
CA LYS A 74 28.94 6.09 13.14
C LYS A 74 29.11 4.95 14.15
N GLN A 75 28.04 4.55 14.84
CA GLN A 75 28.09 3.40 15.78
C GLN A 75 28.38 2.08 15.06
N HIS A 76 27.94 1.95 13.81
CA HIS A 76 28.20 0.79 12.96
C HIS A 76 29.54 0.87 12.19
N GLY A 77 30.37 1.88 12.47
CA GLY A 77 31.72 2.00 11.90
C GLY A 77 31.75 2.46 10.44
N VAL A 78 30.67 3.09 9.96
CA VAL A 78 30.63 3.67 8.61
C VAL A 78 31.53 4.91 8.53
N ARG A 79 32.28 5.04 7.43
CA ARG A 79 33.07 6.24 7.13
C ARG A 79 32.11 7.39 6.81
N LEU A 80 32.15 8.45 7.62
CA LEU A 80 31.41 9.68 7.41
C LEU A 80 32.39 10.80 7.05
N GLU A 81 32.17 11.43 5.90
CA GLU A 81 32.86 12.63 5.45
C GLU A 81 31.81 13.76 5.45
N GLY A 82 32.11 14.85 6.17
CA GLY A 82 31.17 15.95 6.43
C GLY A 82 31.58 17.24 5.75
#